data_AF-A0A7C1RMT4-F1
#
_entry.id   AF-A0A7C1RMT4-F1
#
_cell.length_a   1.000
_cell.length_b   1.000
_cell.length_c   1.000
_cell.angle_alpha   90.00
_cell.angle_beta   90.00
_cell.angle_gamma   90.00
#
_symmetry.space_group_name_H-M   'P 1'
#
loop_
_entity.id
_entity.type
_entity.pdbx_description
1 polymer ?
#
loop_
_entity_poly.entity_id
_entity_poly.type
_entity_poly.pdbx_seq_one_letter_code
_entity_poly.pdbx_strand_id
1 'polypeptide(L)'
;MKLKKTNIKNWVLMAPLVLLLSCVSLGSHPTLEQRAEVRKYSSDKVIPDYILRVKDKDSKKIRKMKDILENVPDAIQKKINDFGGKVLIFEGKMTDNPELSHLKGTFLGYRRVEDLEATYWRKPRIAAVKLVLSGSYGGGNPVLHEYGHLGDHAFGDISESSEFRKVYEANPCTSSYSDGLPLCNSSSVFLSRSEYAYLHEYFATLFADYSFSDRLRAKLKKEYPEAHEFFTNFTMYYASKESRKELKKESPEVYEFYTDLEKTLRVFNNR
;
A
#
# COMPACT_ATOMS: atom_id res chain seq x y z
N MET A 1 -16.35 -91.69 15.53
CA MET A 1 -15.41 -91.65 16.67
C MET A 1 -14.33 -90.62 16.35
N LYS A 2 -13.98 -89.78 17.33
CA LYS A 2 -13.24 -88.49 17.21
C LYS A 2 -11.82 -88.61 16.64
N LEU A 3 -11.27 -87.42 16.32
CA LEU A 3 -9.86 -86.97 16.21
C LEU A 3 -9.45 -86.69 14.75
N LYS A 4 -8.82 -85.57 14.39
CA LYS A 4 -8.22 -84.43 15.09
C LYS A 4 -8.10 -83.26 14.09
N LYS A 5 -8.33 -82.03 14.56
CA LYS A 5 -7.92 -80.80 13.86
C LYS A 5 -6.39 -80.74 13.85
N THR A 6 -5.78 -80.60 12.67
CA THR A 6 -4.38 -80.16 12.54
C THR A 6 -4.35 -78.76 11.94
N ASN A 7 -3.55 -77.94 12.60
CA ASN A 7 -3.39 -76.51 12.43
C ASN A 7 -2.18 -76.32 11.51
N ILE A 8 -2.36 -75.79 10.30
CA ILE A 8 -1.25 -75.42 9.40
C ILE A 8 -1.32 -73.90 9.24
N LYS A 9 -0.56 -73.19 10.08
CA LYS A 9 -0.16 -71.80 9.81
C LYS A 9 1.16 -71.84 9.06
N ASN A 10 1.09 -71.76 7.72
CA ASN A 10 2.22 -71.35 6.89
C ASN A 10 1.95 -69.90 6.46
N TRP A 11 2.59 -68.93 7.13
CA TRP A 11 2.82 -67.61 6.56
C TRP A 11 4.31 -67.50 6.29
N VAL A 12 4.63 -67.57 5.01
CA VAL A 12 5.95 -67.31 4.44
C VAL A 12 6.22 -65.80 4.60
N LEU A 13 7.22 -65.47 5.40
CA LEU A 13 7.88 -64.17 5.41
C LEU A 13 8.66 -64.00 4.10
N MET A 14 8.10 -63.20 3.19
CA MET A 14 8.85 -62.60 2.08
C MET A 14 8.71 -61.08 2.24
N ALA A 15 9.74 -60.47 2.82
CA ALA A 15 10.07 -59.09 2.49
C ALA A 15 10.42 -59.05 0.99
N PRO A 16 10.07 -57.97 0.27
CA PRO A 16 11.17 -57.10 -0.12
C PRO A 16 10.82 -55.61 -0.27
N LEU A 17 11.91 -54.84 -0.34
CA LEU A 17 12.05 -53.55 -0.99
C LEU A 17 11.45 -52.33 -0.30
N VAL A 18 12.28 -51.82 0.61
CA VAL A 18 12.43 -50.40 0.91
C VAL A 18 12.66 -49.64 -0.40
N LEU A 19 11.63 -48.97 -0.88
CA LEU A 19 11.74 -47.89 -1.87
C LEU A 19 11.64 -46.57 -1.10
N LEU A 20 12.76 -46.20 -0.48
CA LEU A 20 12.98 -44.85 0.03
C LEU A 20 13.11 -43.93 -1.18
N LEU A 21 11.97 -43.52 -1.73
CA LEU A 21 11.86 -42.29 -2.51
C LEU A 21 12.25 -41.16 -1.56
N SER A 22 13.52 -40.78 -1.62
CA SER A 22 13.97 -39.47 -1.17
C SER A 22 13.25 -38.44 -2.04
N CYS A 23 12.05 -38.04 -1.62
CA CYS A 23 11.56 -36.69 -1.88
C CYS A 23 12.53 -35.74 -1.17
N VAL A 24 13.67 -35.48 -1.81
CA VAL A 24 14.32 -34.20 -1.68
C VAL A 24 13.30 -33.23 -2.25
N SER A 25 12.43 -32.69 -1.39
CA SER A 25 11.78 -31.45 -1.74
C SER A 25 12.96 -30.49 -1.91
N LEU A 26 13.36 -30.24 -3.16
CA LEU A 26 14.09 -29.04 -3.50
C LEU A 26 13.29 -27.93 -2.85
N GLY A 27 13.78 -27.45 -1.70
CA GLY A 27 13.06 -26.51 -0.86
C GLY A 27 12.70 -25.37 -1.77
N SER A 28 11.40 -25.28 -2.11
CA SER A 28 10.88 -24.20 -2.93
C SER A 28 11.21 -22.95 -2.14
N HIS A 29 12.27 -22.26 -2.54
CA HIS A 29 12.63 -20.98 -1.99
C HIS A 29 11.34 -20.17 -1.97
N PRO A 30 10.93 -19.62 -0.81
CA PRO A 30 9.70 -18.87 -0.76
C PRO A 30 9.77 -17.80 -1.83
N THR A 31 8.70 -17.65 -2.60
CA THR A 31 8.64 -16.67 -3.68
C THR A 31 8.94 -15.28 -3.10
N LEU A 32 9.47 -14.39 -3.91
CA LEU A 32 9.63 -12.96 -3.62
C LEU A 32 8.48 -12.38 -2.76
N GLU A 33 7.28 -12.74 -3.17
CA GLU A 33 6.02 -12.37 -2.55
C GLU A 33 5.84 -12.95 -1.15
N GLN A 34 6.13 -14.24 -0.95
CA GLN A 34 6.12 -14.88 0.37
C GLN A 34 7.17 -14.28 1.32
N ARG A 35 8.19 -13.58 0.81
CA ARG A 35 9.20 -12.88 1.62
C ARG A 35 8.85 -11.42 1.89
N ALA A 36 8.16 -10.77 0.96
CA ALA A 36 7.59 -9.44 1.15
C ALA A 36 6.47 -9.46 2.20
N GLU A 37 5.63 -10.51 2.21
CA GLU A 37 4.55 -10.70 3.20
C GLU A 37 5.05 -10.95 4.64
N VAL A 38 6.30 -11.40 4.83
CA VAL A 38 6.81 -11.85 6.14
C VAL A 38 7.39 -10.72 7.01
N ARG A 39 7.51 -9.49 6.50
CA ARG A 39 8.05 -8.39 7.31
C ARG A 39 6.94 -7.59 7.97
N LYS A 40 6.60 -7.95 9.21
CA LYS A 40 6.27 -6.91 10.21
C LYS A 40 7.42 -5.91 10.15
N TYR A 41 7.17 -4.73 9.61
CA TYR A 41 8.19 -3.69 9.49
C TYR A 41 8.86 -3.46 10.87
N SER A 42 10.18 -3.26 10.81
CA SER A 42 11.14 -3.45 11.90
C SER A 42 10.89 -2.57 13.13
N SER A 43 11.59 -2.86 14.23
CA SER A 43 11.41 -2.29 15.58
C SER A 43 11.71 -0.79 15.77
N ASP A 44 12.22 -0.10 14.75
CA ASP A 44 12.51 1.34 14.78
C ASP A 44 11.31 2.08 14.19
N LYS A 45 10.19 2.00 14.89
CA LYS A 45 8.88 2.49 14.45
C LYS A 45 8.98 3.96 14.06
N VAL A 46 9.04 4.23 12.75
CA VAL A 46 8.94 5.59 12.24
C VAL A 46 7.49 6.00 12.39
N ILE A 47 7.26 7.17 12.97
CA ILE A 47 5.92 7.70 13.22
C ILE A 47 5.71 8.84 12.23
N PRO A 48 4.59 8.88 11.48
CA PRO A 48 4.29 10.02 10.62
C PRO A 48 4.20 11.31 11.43
N ASP A 49 4.58 12.44 10.83
CA ASP A 49 4.46 13.73 11.51
C ASP A 49 2.99 14.15 11.60
N TYR A 50 2.42 14.14 12.80
CA TYR A 50 1.01 14.47 13.03
C TYR A 50 0.80 15.92 13.50
N ILE A 51 -0.25 16.54 12.99
CA ILE A 51 -0.86 17.76 13.57
C ILE A 51 -2.25 17.37 14.09
N LEU A 52 -2.47 17.48 15.40
CA LEU A 52 -3.75 17.12 16.03
C LEU A 52 -4.55 18.37 16.42
N ARG A 53 -5.66 18.63 15.73
CA ARG A 53 -6.61 19.73 15.96
C ARG A 53 -7.98 19.18 16.35
N VAL A 54 -7.98 18.44 17.45
CA VAL A 54 -9.13 17.67 17.96
C VAL A 54 -9.25 17.90 19.47
N LYS A 55 -10.48 17.81 19.99
CA LYS A 55 -10.74 18.00 21.43
C LYS A 55 -10.11 16.89 22.28
N ASP A 56 -10.36 15.63 21.91
CA ASP A 56 -9.82 14.46 22.59
C ASP A 56 -8.67 13.84 21.78
N LYS A 57 -7.43 14.20 22.16
CA LYS A 57 -6.20 13.71 21.52
C LYS A 57 -5.90 12.24 21.79
N ASP A 58 -6.55 11.65 22.80
CA ASP A 58 -6.39 10.25 23.21
C ASP A 58 -7.58 9.39 22.78
N SER A 59 -8.40 9.88 21.86
CA SER A 59 -9.57 9.14 21.38
C SER A 59 -9.16 7.83 20.70
N LYS A 60 -10.01 6.81 20.84
CA LYS A 60 -9.84 5.53 20.12
C LYS A 60 -9.76 5.71 18.60
N LYS A 61 -10.40 6.76 18.07
CA LYS A 61 -10.39 7.10 16.64
C LYS A 61 -9.00 7.54 16.17
N ILE A 62 -8.30 8.37 16.94
CA ILE A 62 -6.93 8.80 16.62
C ILE A 62 -5.97 7.62 16.65
N ARG A 63 -6.05 6.78 17.71
CA ARG A 63 -5.24 5.55 17.77
C ARG A 63 -5.44 4.69 16.53
N LYS A 64 -6.70 4.43 16.16
CA LYS A 64 -7.01 3.67 14.95
C LYS A 64 -6.42 4.28 13.67
N MET A 65 -6.49 5.61 13.49
CA MET A 65 -5.89 6.28 12.33
C MET A 65 -4.36 6.12 12.30
N LYS A 66 -3.72 6.20 13.47
CA LYS A 66 -2.27 5.96 13.60
C LYS A 66 -1.92 4.51 13.31
N ASP A 67 -2.64 3.56 13.91
CA ASP A 67 -2.45 2.11 13.70
C ASP A 67 -2.57 1.73 12.21
N ILE A 68 -3.48 2.40 11.48
CA ILE A 68 -3.63 2.22 10.03
C ILE A 68 -2.38 2.68 9.26
N LEU A 69 -1.82 3.83 9.61
CA LEU A 69 -0.63 4.38 8.95
C LEU A 69 0.63 3.56 9.26
N GLU A 70 0.67 2.86 10.39
CA GLU A 70 1.75 1.95 10.76
C GLU A 70 1.87 0.72 9.85
N ASN A 71 0.86 0.46 9.01
CA ASN A 71 0.97 -0.59 8.00
C ASN A 71 1.85 -0.18 6.80
N VAL A 72 2.21 1.10 6.68
CA VAL A 72 3.14 1.60 5.67
C VAL A 72 4.58 1.27 6.12
N PRO A 73 5.47 0.77 5.24
CA PRO A 73 6.87 0.52 5.60
C PRO A 73 7.58 1.73 6.21
N ASP A 74 8.36 1.54 7.29
CA ASP A 74 9.07 2.62 7.99
C ASP A 74 9.92 3.49 7.06
N ALA A 75 10.59 2.89 6.07
CA ALA A 75 11.41 3.62 5.13
C ALA A 75 10.60 4.57 4.22
N ILE A 76 9.38 4.17 3.86
CA ILE A 76 8.44 5.02 3.10
C ILE A 76 7.93 6.13 4.01
N GLN A 77 7.53 5.81 5.24
CA GLN A 77 7.12 6.82 6.22
C GLN A 77 8.23 7.84 6.48
N LYS A 78 9.47 7.37 6.62
CA LYS A 78 10.65 8.22 6.81
C LYS A 78 10.85 9.13 5.62
N LYS A 79 10.72 8.64 4.39
CA LYS A 79 10.85 9.47 3.19
C LYS A 79 9.79 10.58 3.18
N ILE A 80 8.55 10.25 3.53
CA ILE A 80 7.45 11.24 3.62
C ILE A 80 7.74 12.30 4.70
N ASN A 81 8.24 11.89 5.88
CA ASN A 81 8.64 12.82 6.93
C ASN A 81 9.83 13.70 6.52
N ASP A 82 10.88 13.11 5.93
CA ASP A 82 12.06 13.85 5.42
C ASP A 82 11.65 14.86 4.33
N PHE A 83 10.60 14.55 3.57
CA PHE A 83 9.97 15.45 2.60
C PHE A 83 9.13 16.57 3.27
N GLY A 84 8.98 16.55 4.60
CA GLY A 84 8.18 17.51 5.36
C GLY A 84 6.67 17.27 5.26
N GLY A 85 6.26 16.07 4.84
CA GLY A 85 4.88 15.64 4.80
C GLY A 85 4.28 15.52 6.20
N LYS A 86 3.05 16.02 6.38
CA LYS A 86 2.36 15.96 7.67
C LYS A 86 0.93 15.46 7.54
N VAL A 87 0.47 14.71 8.53
CA VAL A 87 -0.92 14.26 8.64
C VAL A 87 -1.66 15.15 9.62
N LEU A 88 -2.58 15.97 9.12
CA LEU A 88 -3.46 16.82 9.92
C LEU A 88 -4.75 16.05 10.26
N ILE A 89 -4.92 15.68 11.52
CA ILE A 89 -6.16 15.09 12.03
C ILE A 89 -6.95 16.18 12.76
N PHE A 90 -8.17 16.45 12.31
CA PHE A 90 -8.93 17.61 12.79
C PHE A 90 -10.44 17.33 13.03
N GLU A 91 -11.06 18.22 13.79
CA GLU A 91 -12.51 18.39 13.93
C GLU A 91 -12.94 19.77 13.39
N GLY A 92 -14.20 19.93 12.99
CA GLY A 92 -14.70 21.21 12.46
C GLY A 92 -14.52 21.36 10.94
N LYS A 93 -14.42 22.60 10.44
CA LYS A 93 -14.22 22.86 9.01
C LYS A 93 -12.75 22.74 8.63
N MET A 94 -12.48 22.34 7.39
CA MET A 94 -11.11 22.18 6.90
C MET A 94 -10.31 23.48 6.97
N THR A 95 -10.95 24.60 6.67
CA THR A 95 -10.34 25.94 6.59
C THR A 95 -10.26 26.66 7.93
N ASP A 96 -10.77 26.05 9.01
CA ASP A 96 -10.51 26.53 10.38
C ASP A 96 -9.08 26.18 10.83
N ASN A 97 -8.39 25.28 10.10
CA ASN A 97 -7.00 24.95 10.34
C ASN A 97 -6.08 26.00 9.69
N PRO A 98 -5.10 26.58 10.42
CA PRO A 98 -4.24 27.64 9.90
C PRO A 98 -3.55 27.29 8.58
N GLU A 99 -3.10 26.04 8.43
CA GLU A 99 -2.35 25.53 7.29
C GLU A 99 -3.20 25.46 6.00
N LEU A 100 -4.53 25.50 6.12
CA LEU A 100 -5.49 25.43 5.02
C LEU A 100 -6.44 26.64 5.00
N SER A 101 -6.23 27.62 5.87
CA SER A 101 -7.12 28.78 6.04
C SER A 101 -7.23 29.65 4.79
N HIS A 102 -6.17 29.71 3.97
CA HIS A 102 -6.15 30.41 2.69
C HIS A 102 -7.12 29.80 1.65
N LEU A 103 -7.60 28.58 1.88
CA LEU A 103 -8.59 27.92 1.01
C LEU A 103 -10.03 28.28 1.37
N LYS A 104 -10.25 29.13 2.37
CA LYS A 104 -11.58 29.59 2.76
C LYS A 104 -12.35 30.18 1.58
N GLY A 105 -13.57 29.69 1.36
CA GLY A 105 -14.40 30.09 0.23
C GLY A 105 -14.02 29.47 -1.12
N THR A 106 -12.92 28.72 -1.22
CA THR A 106 -12.51 28.03 -2.45
C THR A 106 -13.49 26.93 -2.80
N PHE A 107 -13.83 26.85 -4.09
CA PHE A 107 -14.75 25.85 -4.64
C PHE A 107 -13.99 24.90 -5.55
N LEU A 108 -14.04 23.60 -5.25
CA LEU A 108 -13.51 22.54 -6.08
C LEU A 108 -14.69 21.92 -6.81
N GLY A 109 -15.13 22.52 -7.92
CA GLY A 109 -16.08 22.01 -8.92
C GLY A 109 -17.50 21.66 -8.46
N TYR A 110 -17.67 20.90 -7.37
CA TYR A 110 -18.93 20.41 -6.82
C TYR A 110 -19.08 20.65 -5.32
N ARG A 111 -18.00 21.01 -4.60
CA ARG A 111 -18.05 21.32 -3.15
C ARG A 111 -17.07 22.42 -2.76
N ARG A 112 -17.35 23.09 -1.64
CA ARG A 112 -16.39 24.02 -1.01
C ARG A 112 -15.32 23.22 -0.27
N VAL A 113 -14.08 23.71 -0.28
CA VAL A 113 -12.97 23.08 0.45
C VAL A 113 -13.28 22.94 1.94
N GLU A 114 -13.97 23.92 2.52
CA GLU A 114 -14.33 23.93 3.94
C GLU A 114 -15.15 22.71 4.39
N ASP A 115 -15.96 22.18 3.46
CA ASP A 115 -16.90 21.09 3.70
C ASP A 115 -16.26 19.72 3.47
N LEU A 116 -15.07 19.67 2.86
CA LEU A 116 -14.36 18.41 2.63
C LEU A 116 -14.02 17.72 3.94
N GLU A 117 -14.03 16.39 3.90
CA GLU A 117 -13.70 15.55 5.05
C GLU A 117 -12.26 15.04 5.00
N ALA A 118 -11.68 14.96 3.81
CA ALA A 118 -10.29 14.64 3.60
C ALA A 118 -9.78 15.38 2.35
N THR A 119 -8.50 15.74 2.34
CA THR A 119 -7.81 16.24 1.16
C THR A 119 -6.30 16.20 1.36
N TYR A 120 -5.57 16.10 0.27
CA TYR A 120 -4.17 16.41 0.19
C TYR A 120 -3.96 17.82 -0.37
N TRP A 121 -3.04 18.58 0.24
CA TRP A 121 -2.64 19.88 -0.26
C TRP A 121 -1.12 19.97 -0.47
N ARG A 122 -0.71 20.16 -1.73
CA ARG A 122 0.71 20.08 -2.18
C ARG A 122 1.64 21.05 -1.47
N LYS A 123 1.17 22.27 -1.20
CA LYS A 123 1.89 23.30 -0.42
C LYS A 123 0.92 23.80 0.65
N PRO A 124 0.96 23.24 1.87
CA PRO A 124 2.19 22.97 2.61
C PRO A 124 2.55 21.48 2.84
N ARG A 125 2.20 20.56 1.92
CA ARG A 125 2.46 19.10 2.04
C ARG A 125 1.70 18.48 3.21
N ILE A 126 0.39 18.67 3.22
CA ILE A 126 -0.48 18.16 4.28
C ILE A 126 -1.49 17.18 3.70
N ALA A 127 -1.59 15.99 4.31
CA ALA A 127 -2.74 15.11 4.22
C ALA A 127 -3.69 15.45 5.37
N ALA A 128 -4.79 16.13 5.08
CA ALA A 128 -5.76 16.55 6.08
C ALA A 128 -6.95 15.59 6.09
N VAL A 129 -7.29 15.07 7.28
CA VAL A 129 -8.36 14.09 7.44
C VAL A 129 -9.19 14.42 8.69
N LYS A 130 -10.51 14.51 8.54
CA LYS A 130 -11.43 14.67 9.65
C LYS A 130 -11.45 13.42 10.52
N LEU A 131 -11.54 13.62 11.84
CA LEU A 131 -11.59 12.53 12.82
C LEU A 131 -12.76 11.55 12.59
N VAL A 132 -13.85 12.00 11.97
CA VAL A 132 -15.00 11.15 11.64
C VAL A 132 -14.65 10.03 10.65
N LEU A 133 -13.61 10.20 9.84
CA LEU A 133 -13.13 9.25 8.83
C LEU A 133 -12.13 8.21 9.36
N SER A 134 -12.08 7.97 10.67
CA SER A 134 -11.19 6.99 11.31
C SER A 134 -11.39 5.51 10.91
N GLY A 135 -12.17 5.21 9.87
CA GLY A 135 -12.47 3.85 9.40
C GLY A 135 -12.42 3.73 7.88
N SER A 136 -12.69 2.52 7.37
CA SER A 136 -12.85 2.30 5.93
C SER A 136 -14.18 2.88 5.47
N TYR A 137 -14.16 3.55 4.31
CA TYR A 137 -15.34 4.06 3.61
C TYR A 137 -15.34 3.49 2.20
N GLY A 138 -16.43 2.82 1.80
CA GLY A 138 -16.64 2.38 0.41
C GLY A 138 -15.58 1.43 -0.15
N GLY A 139 -14.85 0.68 0.70
CA GLY A 139 -13.81 -0.26 0.26
C GLY A 139 -12.37 0.27 0.31
N GLY A 140 -12.18 1.58 0.53
CA GLY A 140 -10.86 2.19 0.72
C GLY A 140 -10.65 2.74 2.13
N ASN A 141 -9.47 3.30 2.38
CA ASN A 141 -9.16 4.01 3.62
C ASN A 141 -8.75 5.47 3.33
N PRO A 142 -9.56 6.47 3.70
CA PRO A 142 -9.27 7.87 3.36
C PRO A 142 -7.97 8.38 4.01
N VAL A 143 -7.58 7.86 5.18
CA VAL A 143 -6.31 8.25 5.81
C VAL A 143 -5.13 7.81 4.96
N LEU A 144 -5.12 6.55 4.52
CA LEU A 144 -4.06 6.03 3.66
C LEU A 144 -4.11 6.63 2.26
N HIS A 145 -5.30 6.97 1.76
CA HIS A 145 -5.43 7.63 0.46
C HIS A 145 -4.75 9.00 0.47
N GLU A 146 -5.09 9.87 1.42
CA GLU A 146 -4.42 11.18 1.49
C GLU A 146 -2.93 11.05 1.83
N TYR A 147 -2.54 10.04 2.60
CA TYR A 147 -1.13 9.74 2.85
C TYR A 147 -0.42 9.18 1.61
N GLY A 148 -1.15 8.50 0.72
CA GLY A 148 -0.67 8.04 -0.58
C GLY A 148 -0.30 9.22 -1.47
N HIS A 149 -1.09 10.30 -1.49
CA HIS A 149 -0.73 11.54 -2.17
C HIS A 149 0.56 12.17 -1.63
N LEU A 150 0.78 12.12 -0.31
CA LEU A 150 2.06 12.53 0.28
C LEU A 150 3.21 11.65 -0.19
N GLY A 151 3.01 10.33 -0.20
CA GLY A 151 3.96 9.37 -0.72
C GLY A 151 4.32 9.69 -2.16
N ASP A 152 3.33 9.77 -3.04
CA ASP A 152 3.50 10.06 -4.45
C ASP A 152 4.44 11.24 -4.70
N HIS A 153 4.15 12.37 -4.05
CA HIS A 153 4.96 13.58 -4.19
C HIS A 153 6.34 13.47 -3.50
N ALA A 154 6.44 12.77 -2.36
CA ALA A 154 7.73 12.53 -1.69
C ALA A 154 8.67 11.65 -2.54
N PHE A 155 8.12 10.87 -3.46
CA PHE A 155 8.85 10.09 -4.46
C PHE A 155 8.87 10.77 -5.84
N GLY A 156 8.70 12.09 -5.89
CA GLY A 156 8.91 12.88 -7.10
C GLY A 156 7.79 12.72 -8.11
N ASP A 157 6.56 12.69 -7.62
CA ASP A 157 5.36 12.49 -8.42
C ASP A 157 5.47 11.14 -9.19
N ILE A 158 5.79 10.07 -8.45
CA ILE A 158 6.07 8.73 -9.00
C ILE A 158 4.90 8.18 -9.83
N SER A 159 3.68 8.61 -9.56
CA SER A 159 2.49 8.29 -10.37
C SER A 159 2.60 8.76 -11.82
N GLU A 160 3.45 9.76 -12.10
CA GLU A 160 3.70 10.25 -13.46
C GLU A 160 4.81 9.49 -14.20
N SER A 161 5.54 8.60 -13.50
CA SER A 161 6.60 7.80 -14.09
C SER A 161 6.09 6.90 -15.21
N SER A 162 6.95 6.59 -16.19
CA SER A 162 6.64 5.63 -17.24
C SER A 162 6.23 4.26 -16.70
N GLU A 163 6.81 3.85 -15.58
CA GLU A 163 6.58 2.59 -14.91
C GLU A 163 5.18 2.54 -14.31
N PHE A 164 4.75 3.60 -13.60
CA PHE A 164 3.40 3.65 -13.06
C PHE A 164 2.33 3.89 -14.14
N ARG A 165 2.65 4.62 -15.21
CA ARG A 165 1.76 4.76 -16.38
C ARG A 165 1.42 3.41 -17.01
N LYS A 166 2.38 2.48 -17.10
CA LYS A 166 2.12 1.10 -17.55
C LYS A 166 1.13 0.36 -16.64
N VAL A 167 1.20 0.58 -15.33
CA VAL A 167 0.24 0.02 -14.36
C VAL A 167 -1.16 0.56 -14.64
N TYR A 168 -1.27 1.86 -14.87
CA TYR A 168 -2.54 2.49 -15.23
C TYR A 168 -3.07 2.00 -16.58
N GLU A 169 -2.22 1.88 -17.61
CA GLU A 169 -2.59 1.41 -18.95
C GLU A 169 -3.00 -0.06 -19.01
N ALA A 170 -2.45 -0.90 -18.12
CA ALA A 170 -2.84 -2.30 -17.99
C ALA A 170 -4.25 -2.47 -17.41
N ASN A 171 -4.65 -1.54 -16.53
CA ASN A 171 -5.95 -1.54 -15.88
C ASN A 171 -6.57 -0.13 -15.91
N PRO A 172 -6.83 0.41 -17.12
CA PRO A 172 -7.29 1.78 -17.22
C PRO A 172 -8.65 1.85 -16.55
N CYS A 173 -8.88 2.96 -15.86
CA CYS A 173 -10.16 3.25 -15.27
C CYS A 173 -11.19 3.52 -16.37
N THR A 174 -11.68 2.44 -17.00
CA THR A 174 -12.72 2.49 -18.01
C THR A 174 -14.03 2.68 -17.26
N SER A 175 -14.75 3.73 -17.63
CA SER A 175 -15.91 4.29 -16.93
C SER A 175 -17.15 3.39 -16.97
N SER A 176 -17.07 2.15 -16.48
CA SER A 176 -18.22 1.29 -16.23
C SER A 176 -18.53 1.29 -14.73
N TYR A 177 -19.74 1.72 -14.43
CA TYR A 177 -20.27 2.03 -13.10
C TYR A 177 -20.37 0.82 -12.13
N SER A 178 -19.92 -0.38 -12.50
CA SER A 178 -20.42 -1.59 -11.84
C SER A 178 -19.45 -2.40 -10.99
N ASP A 179 -18.13 -2.50 -11.24
CA ASP A 179 -17.36 -3.56 -10.57
C ASP A 179 -15.90 -3.19 -10.26
N GLY A 180 -15.60 -2.93 -8.99
CA GLY A 180 -14.34 -3.43 -8.41
C GLY A 180 -13.43 -2.42 -7.70
N LEU A 181 -13.11 -1.28 -8.31
CA LEU A 181 -12.31 -0.21 -7.68
C LEU A 181 -13.12 1.05 -7.42
N PRO A 182 -13.08 1.62 -6.20
CA PRO A 182 -13.80 2.86 -5.85
C PRO A 182 -13.43 4.06 -6.73
N LEU A 183 -12.26 4.02 -7.38
CA LEU A 183 -11.70 5.07 -8.22
C LEU A 183 -12.60 5.48 -9.38
N CYS A 184 -13.18 4.51 -10.11
CA CYS A 184 -13.94 4.81 -11.33
C CYS A 184 -15.36 5.34 -11.08
N ASN A 185 -15.79 5.38 -9.81
CA ASN A 185 -17.11 5.87 -9.41
C ASN A 185 -17.01 7.00 -8.36
N SER A 186 -15.80 7.44 -8.01
CA SER A 186 -15.62 8.47 -7.00
C SER A 186 -15.78 9.87 -7.61
N SER A 187 -16.57 10.71 -6.95
CA SER A 187 -16.83 12.09 -7.38
C SER A 187 -15.59 12.99 -7.37
N SER A 188 -14.45 12.54 -6.84
CA SER A 188 -13.15 13.24 -6.94
C SER A 188 -12.61 13.28 -8.37
N VAL A 189 -12.98 12.30 -9.20
CA VAL A 189 -12.68 12.27 -10.64
C VAL A 189 -13.27 13.46 -11.42
N PHE A 190 -14.30 14.12 -10.88
CA PHE A 190 -14.94 15.25 -11.56
C PHE A 190 -14.12 16.55 -11.53
N LEU A 191 -13.03 16.63 -10.77
CA LEU A 191 -12.30 17.90 -10.55
C LEU A 191 -11.23 18.22 -11.58
N SER A 192 -10.83 17.25 -12.39
CA SER A 192 -9.78 17.47 -13.36
C SER A 192 -10.00 16.59 -14.58
N ARG A 193 -10.30 17.23 -15.71
CA ARG A 193 -10.22 16.61 -17.04
C ARG A 193 -8.77 16.35 -17.49
N SER A 194 -7.77 16.65 -16.66
CA SER A 194 -6.38 16.36 -16.97
C SER A 194 -6.01 14.96 -16.51
N GLU A 195 -5.43 14.17 -17.43
CA GLU A 195 -4.84 12.84 -17.20
C GLU A 195 -3.94 12.80 -15.95
N TYR A 196 -3.27 13.93 -15.68
CA TYR A 196 -2.47 14.16 -14.48
C TYR A 196 -3.21 13.80 -13.19
N ALA A 197 -4.34 14.45 -12.91
CA ALA A 197 -5.05 14.20 -11.65
C ALA A 197 -5.59 12.77 -11.56
N TYR A 198 -5.83 12.09 -12.68
CA TYR A 198 -6.24 10.69 -12.66
C TYR A 198 -5.11 9.80 -12.13
N LEU A 199 -3.86 10.02 -12.53
CA LEU A 199 -2.73 9.19 -12.11
C LEU A 199 -2.44 9.33 -10.61
N HIS A 200 -2.46 10.57 -10.08
CA HIS A 200 -2.25 10.81 -8.64
C HIS A 200 -3.32 10.13 -7.77
N GLU A 201 -4.60 10.32 -8.13
CA GLU A 201 -5.73 9.70 -7.42
C GLU A 201 -5.67 8.16 -7.52
N TYR A 202 -5.33 7.64 -8.71
CA TYR A 202 -5.16 6.22 -8.96
C TYR A 202 -4.05 5.64 -8.07
N PHE A 203 -2.88 6.27 -8.05
CA PHE A 203 -1.77 5.90 -7.17
C PHE A 203 -2.19 5.91 -5.70
N ALA A 204 -2.77 7.01 -5.21
CA ALA A 204 -3.15 7.17 -3.82
C ALA A 204 -4.13 6.08 -3.35
N THR A 205 -5.07 5.69 -4.21
CA THR A 205 -6.02 4.63 -3.88
C THR A 205 -5.39 3.25 -3.88
N LEU A 206 -4.59 2.92 -4.90
CA LEU A 206 -3.91 1.62 -4.92
C LEU A 206 -2.89 1.50 -3.77
N PHE A 207 -2.21 2.59 -3.43
CA PHE A 207 -1.34 2.68 -2.26
C PHE A 207 -2.13 2.41 -0.98
N ALA A 208 -3.34 2.98 -0.85
CA ALA A 208 -4.20 2.75 0.30
C ALA A 208 -4.64 1.28 0.41
N ASP A 209 -5.09 0.68 -0.68
CA ASP A 209 -5.51 -0.73 -0.69
C ASP A 209 -4.35 -1.68 -0.38
N TYR A 210 -3.18 -1.43 -0.96
CA TYR A 210 -1.96 -2.21 -0.69
C TYR A 210 -1.48 -2.07 0.76
N SER A 211 -1.61 -0.89 1.35
CA SER A 211 -1.13 -0.63 2.71
C SER A 211 -2.17 -0.96 3.78
N PHE A 212 -3.45 -1.13 3.46
CA PHE A 212 -4.48 -1.22 4.50
C PHE A 212 -4.57 -2.59 5.18
N SER A 213 -4.62 -3.68 4.42
CA SER A 213 -4.78 -5.04 4.98
C SER A 213 -4.37 -6.13 4.02
N ASP A 214 -4.01 -7.31 4.53
CA ASP A 214 -3.69 -8.50 3.73
C ASP A 214 -4.84 -8.88 2.78
N ARG A 215 -6.09 -8.70 3.23
CA ARG A 215 -7.27 -8.96 2.39
C ARG A 215 -7.30 -8.05 1.16
N LEU A 216 -7.05 -6.76 1.33
CA LEU A 216 -7.05 -5.81 0.21
C LEU A 216 -5.81 -6.00 -0.68
N ARG A 217 -4.65 -6.33 -0.12
CA ARG A 217 -3.48 -6.76 -0.90
C ARG A 217 -3.78 -7.97 -1.77
N ALA A 218 -4.36 -9.02 -1.19
CA ALA A 218 -4.73 -10.22 -1.92
C ALA A 218 -5.78 -9.95 -3.01
N LYS A 219 -6.73 -9.05 -2.74
CA LYS A 219 -7.69 -8.57 -3.76
C LYS A 219 -6.95 -7.85 -4.89
N LEU A 220 -6.06 -6.91 -4.55
CA LEU A 220 -5.26 -6.17 -5.52
C LEU A 220 -4.42 -7.11 -6.38
N LYS A 221 -3.75 -8.11 -5.79
CA LYS A 221 -3.01 -9.14 -6.52
C LYS A 221 -3.88 -9.88 -7.54
N LYS A 222 -5.11 -10.22 -7.15
CA LYS A 222 -6.01 -11.00 -7.99
C LYS A 222 -6.61 -10.17 -9.12
N GLU A 223 -7.03 -8.94 -8.82
CA GLU A 223 -7.81 -8.11 -9.75
C GLU A 223 -6.95 -7.11 -10.53
N TYR A 224 -5.80 -6.71 -9.98
CA TYR A 224 -4.87 -5.70 -10.51
C TYR A 224 -3.41 -6.14 -10.29
N PRO A 225 -2.97 -7.27 -10.88
CA PRO A 225 -1.67 -7.87 -10.59
C PRO A 225 -0.50 -6.92 -10.87
N GLU A 226 -0.58 -6.07 -11.91
CA GLU A 226 0.46 -5.07 -12.23
C GLU A 226 0.60 -4.02 -11.14
N ALA A 227 -0.52 -3.59 -10.54
CA ALA A 227 -0.52 -2.66 -9.42
C ALA A 227 0.08 -3.32 -8.17
N HIS A 228 -0.33 -4.55 -7.88
CA HIS A 228 0.22 -5.30 -6.76
C HIS A 228 1.73 -5.52 -6.90
N GLU A 229 2.20 -5.89 -8.10
CA GLU A 229 3.61 -6.07 -8.40
C GLU A 229 4.37 -4.75 -8.25
N PHE A 230 3.85 -3.63 -8.78
CA PHE A 230 4.44 -2.31 -8.62
C PHE A 230 4.68 -1.97 -7.14
N PHE A 231 3.65 -2.07 -6.29
CA PHE A 231 3.78 -1.75 -4.87
C PHE A 231 4.63 -2.76 -4.08
N THR A 232 4.69 -4.01 -4.52
CA THR A 232 5.61 -5.01 -3.97
C THR A 232 7.06 -4.63 -4.25
N ASN A 233 7.38 -4.32 -5.51
CA ASN A 233 8.71 -3.89 -5.91
C ASN A 233 9.11 -2.56 -5.25
N PHE A 234 8.17 -1.61 -5.17
CA PHE A 234 8.32 -0.34 -4.46
C PHE A 234 8.68 -0.59 -2.99
N THR A 235 7.89 -1.39 -2.30
CA THR A 235 8.11 -1.74 -0.89
C THR A 235 9.45 -2.45 -0.71
N MET A 236 9.78 -3.42 -1.56
CA MET A 236 11.05 -4.13 -1.50
C MET A 236 12.26 -3.22 -1.68
N TYR A 237 12.18 -2.25 -2.60
CA TYR A 237 13.26 -1.31 -2.81
C TYR A 237 13.49 -0.43 -1.58
N TYR A 238 12.43 0.03 -0.90
CA TYR A 238 12.59 0.92 0.24
C TYR A 238 12.77 0.18 1.58
N ALA A 239 12.30 -1.06 1.72
CA ALA A 239 12.24 -1.76 3.01
C ALA A 239 13.61 -2.00 3.68
N SER A 240 14.60 -2.55 2.95
CA SER A 240 15.94 -2.79 3.51
C SER A 240 17.04 -2.90 2.46
N LYS A 241 18.30 -2.98 2.90
CA LYS A 241 19.43 -3.26 2.00
C LYS A 241 19.36 -4.67 1.41
N GLU A 242 18.88 -5.63 2.19
CA GLU A 242 18.74 -7.04 1.82
C GLU A 242 17.65 -7.21 0.77
N SER A 243 16.47 -6.62 0.98
CA SER A 243 15.38 -6.67 -0.01
C SER A 243 15.76 -5.96 -1.32
N ARG A 244 16.55 -4.88 -1.26
CA ARG A 244 17.13 -4.26 -2.47
C ARG A 244 18.09 -5.16 -3.22
N LYS A 245 18.94 -5.91 -2.53
CA LYS A 245 19.86 -6.87 -3.16
C LYS A 245 19.09 -7.99 -3.84
N GLU A 246 18.01 -8.45 -3.21
CA GLU A 246 17.10 -9.45 -3.75
C GLU A 246 16.40 -8.93 -5.01
N LEU A 247 15.76 -7.75 -4.92
CA LEU A 247 15.14 -7.09 -6.09
C LEU A 247 16.14 -6.90 -7.23
N LYS A 248 17.37 -6.47 -6.95
CA LYS A 248 18.44 -6.34 -7.96
C LYS A 248 18.75 -7.66 -8.67
N LYS A 249 18.68 -8.78 -7.95
CA LYS A 249 18.98 -10.10 -8.49
C LYS A 249 17.85 -10.61 -9.36
N GLU A 250 16.60 -10.39 -8.97
CA GLU A 250 15.43 -10.98 -9.61
C GLU A 250 14.81 -10.09 -10.69
N SER A 251 14.93 -8.77 -10.54
CA SER A 251 14.39 -7.77 -11.48
C SER A 251 15.36 -6.59 -11.59
N PRO A 252 16.54 -6.77 -12.22
CA PRO A 252 17.57 -5.73 -12.29
C PRO A 252 17.07 -4.44 -12.94
N GLU A 253 16.21 -4.52 -13.95
CA GLU A 253 15.58 -3.35 -14.59
C GLU A 253 14.69 -2.55 -13.62
N VAL A 254 13.90 -3.23 -12.79
CA VAL A 254 13.07 -2.58 -11.76
C VAL A 254 13.95 -1.94 -10.68
N TYR A 255 15.05 -2.61 -10.30
CA TYR A 255 16.02 -2.04 -9.38
C TYR A 255 16.70 -0.77 -9.93
N GLU A 256 17.08 -0.77 -11.20
CA GLU A 256 17.70 0.41 -11.83
C GLU A 256 16.70 1.56 -11.95
N PHE A 257 15.43 1.30 -12.27
CA PHE A 257 14.37 2.32 -12.25
C PHE A 257 14.32 3.08 -10.91
N TYR A 258 14.19 2.37 -9.79
CA TYR A 258 14.13 3.02 -8.48
C TYR A 258 15.45 3.70 -8.09
N THR A 259 16.57 3.19 -8.59
CA THR A 259 17.89 3.80 -8.38
C THR A 259 18.01 5.14 -9.12
N ASP A 260 17.51 5.21 -10.34
CA ASP A 260 17.47 6.45 -11.13
C ASP A 260 16.45 7.45 -10.58
N LEU A 261 15.32 6.97 -10.07
CA LEU A 261 14.36 7.78 -9.31
C LEU A 261 15.06 8.46 -8.11
N GLU A 262 15.78 7.69 -7.28
CA GLU A 262 16.50 8.23 -6.12
C GLU A 262 17.58 9.25 -6.50
N LYS A 263 18.31 9.05 -7.61
CA LYS A 263 19.27 10.05 -8.11
C LYS A 263 18.56 11.35 -8.45
N THR A 264 17.43 11.26 -9.14
CA THR A 264 16.62 12.42 -9.55
C THR A 264 16.12 13.20 -8.32
N LEU A 265 15.59 12.51 -7.32
CA LEU A 265 15.12 13.12 -6.07
C LEU A 265 16.20 13.89 -5.31
N ARG A 266 17.43 13.38 -5.28
CA ARG A 266 18.57 14.07 -4.63
C ARG A 266 18.91 15.39 -5.31
N VAL A 267 18.80 15.46 -6.64
CA VAL A 267 19.05 16.70 -7.39
C VAL A 267 17.99 17.74 -7.05
N PHE A 268 16.72 17.33 -6.92
CA PHE A 268 15.64 18.25 -6.56
C PHE A 268 15.73 18.76 -5.12
N ASN A 269 16.08 17.91 -4.16
CA ASN A 269 16.16 18.31 -2.75
C ASN A 269 17.36 19.21 -2.40
N ASN A 270 18.35 19.30 -3.29
CA ASN A 270 19.51 20.18 -3.13
C ASN A 270 19.32 21.58 -3.78
N ARG A 271 18.12 21.89 -4.29
CA ARG A 271 17.73 23.19 -4.83
C ARG A 271 16.77 23.91 -3.89
#